data_AF-A0A7S0I5Y5-F1
#
_entry.id   AF-A0A7S0I5Y5-F1
#
_cell.length_a   1.000
_cell.length_b   1.000
_cell.length_c   1.000
_cell.angle_alpha   90.00
_cell.angle_beta   90.00
_cell.angle_gamma   90.00
#
_symmetry.space_group_name_H-M   'P 1'
#
loop_
_entity.id
_entity.type
_entity.pdbx_description
1 polymer ?
#
loop_
_entity_poly.entity_id
_entity_poly.type
_entity_poly.pdbx_seq_one_letter_code
_entity_poly.pdbx_strand_id
1 'polypeptide(L)'
;MMASAAAFLAVSVAAAGCSVHQECGHCLDATDDDNDSCFWCYSTKSCQAVNPTIAALLEGKTFNGCADYGLDRATCACRPTVYSSCAQCATAEHPSCVWMPNGTMTTTIQLTSGGAVMGSKSWAAPMGGRCMVGTGFGPTGVELGANMSFVNDLGTLSAAYTVTPSEWYWAQCKVPSFWMALVLIAVGASVFCGIGCLCRYCSRRRWRRRQVRNDGAREAILVYQPGGWRESTTTG
;
A
#
# COMPACT_ATOMS: atom_id res chain seq x y z
N MET A 1 10.08 19.17 55.60
CA MET A 1 9.05 18.13 55.44
C MET A 1 8.19 18.51 54.24
N MET A 2 8.15 17.59 53.27
CA MET A 2 7.10 17.34 52.27
C MET A 2 6.55 18.51 51.41
N ALA A 3 7.10 18.62 50.20
CA ALA A 3 6.35 18.98 48.98
C ALA A 3 7.11 18.43 47.78
N SER A 4 6.56 17.79 46.75
CA SER A 4 5.31 17.06 46.55
C SER A 4 5.62 16.16 45.35
N ALA A 5 5.58 14.85 45.54
CA ALA A 5 5.96 13.84 44.56
C ALA A 5 4.84 13.63 43.51
N ALA A 6 4.61 14.61 42.64
CA ALA A 6 3.53 14.58 41.66
C ALA A 6 3.97 14.50 40.19
N ALA A 7 5.27 14.43 39.88
CA ALA A 7 5.77 14.44 38.50
C ALA A 7 6.17 13.05 37.94
N PHE A 8 6.09 11.98 38.74
CA PHE A 8 6.53 10.64 38.32
C PHE A 8 5.41 9.69 37.88
N LEU A 9 4.14 10.11 37.91
CA LEU A 9 3.00 9.21 37.69
C LEU A 9 2.39 9.27 36.28
N ALA A 10 2.69 10.29 35.47
CA ALA A 10 2.11 10.38 34.11
C ALA A 10 2.78 9.43 33.10
N VAL A 11 4.06 9.12 33.27
CA VAL A 11 4.80 8.18 32.40
C VAL A 11 4.37 6.73 32.62
N SER A 12 3.91 6.39 33.83
CA SER A 12 3.54 5.02 34.21
C SER A 12 2.14 4.59 33.75
N VAL A 13 1.20 5.51 33.54
CA VAL A 13 -0.19 5.15 33.17
C VAL A 13 -0.27 4.78 31.69
N ALA A 14 0.34 5.58 30.80
CA ALA A 14 0.40 5.25 29.37
C ALA A 14 1.24 3.99 29.10
N ALA A 15 2.35 3.79 29.83
CA ALA A 15 3.16 2.57 29.74
C ALA A 15 2.41 1.32 30.21
N ALA A 16 1.55 1.44 31.23
CA ALA A 16 0.69 0.35 31.67
C ALA A 16 -0.41 0.05 30.65
N GLY A 17 -1.06 1.08 30.08
CA GLY A 17 -2.13 0.95 29.09
C GLY A 17 -1.67 0.21 27.82
N CYS A 18 -0.57 0.67 27.20
CA CYS A 18 -0.06 0.03 25.99
C CYS A 18 0.30 -1.45 26.21
N SER A 19 0.89 -1.79 27.36
CA SER A 19 1.37 -3.15 27.64
C SER A 19 0.27 -4.22 27.74
N VAL A 20 -1.00 -3.81 27.88
CA VAL A 20 -2.16 -4.72 27.90
C VAL A 20 -2.40 -5.35 26.53
N HIS A 21 -2.02 -4.67 25.44
CA HIS A 21 -2.23 -5.15 24.09
C HIS A 21 -1.15 -6.15 23.67
N GLN A 22 -1.54 -7.43 23.59
CA GLN A 22 -0.66 -8.53 23.19
C GLN A 22 -0.56 -8.73 21.67
N GLU A 23 -1.41 -8.04 20.90
CA GLU A 23 -1.45 -8.15 19.44
C GLU A 23 -1.16 -6.80 18.79
N CYS A 24 -0.43 -6.83 17.68
CA CYS A 24 -0.02 -5.64 16.93
C CYS A 24 -1.22 -4.78 16.53
N GLY A 25 -2.28 -5.39 16.00
CA GLY A 25 -3.47 -4.64 15.56
C GLY A 25 -4.14 -3.90 16.72
N HIS A 26 -4.38 -4.60 17.83
CA HIS A 26 -4.97 -4.01 19.02
C HIS A 26 -4.10 -2.94 19.69
N CYS A 27 -2.77 -3.11 19.64
CA CYS A 27 -1.82 -2.12 20.14
C CYS A 27 -1.92 -0.79 19.39
N LEU A 28 -2.04 -0.86 18.06
CA LEU A 28 -2.05 0.32 17.20
C LEU A 28 -3.45 0.91 17.02
N ASP A 29 -4.51 0.14 17.29
CA ASP A 29 -5.87 0.68 17.43
C ASP A 29 -5.97 1.58 18.68
N ALA A 30 -5.36 1.19 19.80
CA ALA A 30 -5.36 1.97 21.04
C ALA A 30 -4.66 3.34 20.89
N THR A 31 -3.71 3.43 19.97
CA THR A 31 -3.01 4.68 19.63
C THR A 31 -3.94 5.76 19.07
N ASP A 32 -5.00 5.37 18.36
CA ASP A 32 -5.93 6.31 17.73
C ASP A 32 -7.05 6.78 18.68
N ASP A 33 -7.40 5.99 19.70
CA ASP A 33 -8.60 6.23 20.53
C ASP A 33 -8.33 6.95 21.87
N ASP A 34 -7.22 6.68 22.57
CA ASP A 34 -7.07 7.03 24.00
C ASP A 34 -6.04 8.14 24.33
N ASN A 35 -5.47 8.83 23.33
CA ASN A 35 -4.27 9.69 23.48
C ASN A 35 -3.02 8.96 24.02
N ASP A 36 -3.12 7.66 24.28
CA ASP A 36 -2.00 6.83 24.69
C ASP A 36 -1.11 6.56 23.48
N SER A 37 0.12 7.06 23.57
CA SER A 37 1.08 7.04 22.48
C SER A 37 1.73 5.66 22.39
N CYS A 38 1.02 4.66 21.88
CA CYS A 38 1.51 3.28 21.79
C CYS A 38 2.21 3.00 20.44
N PHE A 39 3.21 2.15 20.48
CA PHE A 39 3.85 1.58 19.30
C PHE A 39 4.08 0.09 19.48
N TRP A 40 4.06 -0.66 18.39
CA TRP A 40 4.36 -2.09 18.42
C TRP A 40 5.84 -2.32 18.11
N CYS A 41 6.60 -2.92 19.02
CA CYS A 41 7.99 -3.32 18.75
C CYS A 41 8.03 -4.75 18.22
N TYR A 42 8.43 -4.94 16.97
CA TYR A 42 8.48 -6.26 16.33
C TYR A 42 9.59 -7.15 16.89
N SER A 43 10.69 -6.55 17.37
CA SER A 43 11.82 -7.30 17.95
C SER A 43 11.43 -7.99 19.27
N THR A 44 10.69 -7.30 20.13
CA THR A 44 10.24 -7.84 21.43
C THR A 44 8.84 -8.43 21.38
N LYS A 45 8.12 -8.26 20.25
CA LYS A 45 6.71 -8.66 20.07
C LYS A 45 5.82 -8.11 21.18
N SER A 46 5.98 -6.84 21.48
CA SER A 46 5.26 -6.19 22.58
C SER A 46 4.81 -4.80 22.20
N CYS A 47 3.64 -4.41 22.71
CA CYS A 47 3.16 -3.04 22.66
C CYS A 47 3.85 -2.23 23.75
N GLN A 48 4.37 -1.05 23.39
CA GLN A 48 5.13 -0.20 24.29
C GLN A 48 4.68 1.26 24.14
N ALA A 49 4.80 2.04 25.21
CA ALA A 49 4.56 3.48 25.13
C ALA A 49 5.78 4.20 24.55
N VAL A 50 5.52 5.18 23.69
CA VAL A 50 6.50 6.14 23.18
C VAL A 50 7.06 6.93 24.36
N ASN A 51 8.37 7.22 24.34
CA ASN A 51 9.00 8.10 25.30
C ASN A 51 9.10 9.52 24.72
N PRO A 52 8.20 10.46 25.09
CA PRO A 52 8.15 11.79 24.48
C PRO A 52 9.21 12.76 25.01
N THR A 53 10.16 12.33 25.85
CA THR A 53 11.16 13.23 26.43
C THR A 53 12.14 13.80 25.39
N ILE A 54 12.57 15.05 25.58
CA ILE A 54 13.58 15.69 24.72
C ILE A 54 14.90 14.90 24.73
N ALA A 55 15.28 14.33 25.88
CA ALA A 55 16.46 13.48 25.98
C ALA A 55 16.35 12.25 25.08
N ALA A 56 15.20 11.56 25.08
CA ALA A 56 14.96 10.42 24.20
C ALA A 56 15.00 10.83 22.72
N LEU A 57 14.47 12.00 22.37
CA LEU A 57 14.58 12.57 21.02
C LEU A 57 16.03 12.81 20.61
N LEU A 58 16.80 13.51 21.46
CA LEU A 58 18.21 13.83 21.20
C LEU A 58 19.09 12.58 21.14
N GLU A 59 18.72 11.51 21.83
CA GLU A 59 19.42 10.22 21.78
C GLU A 59 18.91 9.29 20.68
N GLY A 60 17.79 9.61 20.00
CA GLY A 60 17.14 8.70 19.04
C GLY A 60 16.55 7.45 19.70
N LYS A 61 16.21 7.53 20.99
CA LYS A 61 15.63 6.45 21.80
C LYS A 61 14.14 6.67 22.09
N THR A 62 13.46 7.48 21.30
CA THR A 62 12.01 7.78 21.43
C THR A 62 11.15 6.52 21.42
N PHE A 63 11.57 5.47 20.70
CA PHE A 63 10.92 4.16 20.66
C PHE A 63 11.62 3.11 21.53
N ASN A 64 12.15 3.52 22.69
CA ASN A 64 12.88 2.66 23.63
C ASN A 64 14.05 1.86 23.01
N GLY A 65 14.65 2.40 21.94
CA GLY A 65 15.72 1.73 21.19
C GLY A 65 15.24 0.58 20.28
N CYS A 66 13.92 0.41 20.10
CA CYS A 66 13.38 -0.54 19.13
C CYS A 66 13.77 -0.09 17.71
N ALA A 67 14.57 -0.91 17.03
CA ALA A 67 14.98 -0.63 15.66
C ALA A 67 13.87 -0.95 14.63
N ASP A 68 12.90 -1.78 15.03
CA ASP A 68 11.81 -2.22 14.17
C ASP A 68 10.45 -2.09 14.85
N TYR A 69 9.73 -1.03 14.53
CA TYR A 69 8.45 -0.71 15.13
C TYR A 69 7.37 -0.43 14.09
N GLY A 70 6.11 -0.56 14.50
CA GLY A 70 4.92 -0.15 13.76
C GLY A 70 4.20 0.97 14.49
N LEU A 71 3.65 1.92 13.73
CA LEU A 71 2.90 3.08 14.24
C LEU A 71 1.44 3.10 13.77
N ASP A 72 1.12 2.33 12.74
CA ASP A 72 -0.22 2.25 12.17
C ASP A 72 -0.69 0.80 12.04
N ARG A 73 -1.98 0.58 12.21
CA ARG A 73 -2.61 -0.75 12.11
C ARG A 73 -2.32 -1.45 10.78
N ALA A 74 -2.21 -0.70 9.68
CA ALA A 74 -1.98 -1.27 8.35
C ALA A 74 -0.63 -2.01 8.30
N THR A 75 0.38 -1.56 9.04
CA THR A 75 1.65 -2.31 9.14
C THR A 75 1.47 -3.72 9.68
N CYS A 76 0.53 -3.96 10.60
CA CYS A 76 0.37 -5.27 11.24
C CYS A 76 -0.15 -6.37 10.30
N ALA A 77 -0.73 -6.02 9.13
CA ALA A 77 -1.42 -6.98 8.27
C ALA A 77 -0.50 -8.04 7.64
N CYS A 78 0.74 -7.64 7.31
CA CYS A 78 1.70 -8.52 6.63
C CYS A 78 2.97 -8.76 7.47
N ARG A 79 3.25 -7.94 8.48
CA ARG A 79 4.52 -7.90 9.24
C ARG A 79 4.88 -9.21 9.94
N PRO A 80 6.16 -9.43 10.35
CA PRO A 80 6.73 -10.78 10.52
C PRO A 80 6.14 -11.63 11.65
N THR A 81 5.27 -11.08 12.48
CA THR A 81 4.40 -11.85 13.39
C THR A 81 3.42 -12.74 12.64
N VAL A 82 3.05 -12.36 11.41
CA VAL A 82 2.15 -13.11 10.52
C VAL A 82 2.95 -13.99 9.55
N TYR A 83 3.88 -13.38 8.80
CA TYR A 83 4.70 -14.10 7.81
C TYR A 83 6.20 -13.91 8.06
N SER A 84 6.83 -14.99 8.53
CA SER A 84 8.24 -14.99 8.94
C SER A 84 9.21 -15.25 7.79
N SER A 85 8.70 -15.75 6.66
CA SER A 85 9.49 -16.11 5.50
C SER A 85 8.88 -15.56 4.24
N CYS A 86 9.72 -15.42 3.21
CA CYS A 86 9.24 -14.97 1.92
C CYS A 86 8.11 -15.88 1.40
N ALA A 87 8.29 -17.20 1.45
CA ALA A 87 7.36 -18.16 0.85
C ALA A 87 5.96 -18.11 1.49
N GLN A 88 5.86 -17.61 2.72
CA GLN A 88 4.59 -17.36 3.40
C GLN A 88 4.04 -15.96 3.06
N CYS A 89 4.92 -14.98 2.90
CA CYS A 89 4.56 -13.58 2.67
C CYS A 89 4.14 -13.27 1.24
N ALA A 90 5.00 -13.60 0.27
CA ALA A 90 4.83 -13.22 -1.12
C ALA A 90 4.20 -14.39 -1.88
N THR A 91 2.90 -14.60 -1.65
CA THR A 91 2.09 -15.63 -2.31
C THR A 91 0.94 -15.01 -3.09
N ALA A 92 0.35 -15.77 -4.02
CA ALA A 92 -0.85 -15.34 -4.74
C ALA A 92 -2.08 -15.23 -3.81
N GLU A 93 -2.08 -15.91 -2.67
CA GLU A 93 -3.15 -15.84 -1.66
C GLU A 93 -3.10 -14.53 -0.85
N HIS A 94 -1.94 -13.86 -0.81
CA HIS A 94 -1.72 -12.60 -0.09
C HIS A 94 -1.18 -11.51 -1.04
N PRO A 95 -1.97 -11.07 -2.05
CA PRO A 95 -1.51 -10.12 -3.06
C PRO A 95 -1.22 -8.72 -2.51
N SER A 96 -1.67 -8.41 -1.30
CA SER A 96 -1.39 -7.16 -0.58
C SER A 96 -0.10 -7.22 0.24
N CYS A 97 0.63 -8.33 0.22
CA CYS A 97 1.87 -8.52 0.97
C CYS A 97 3.08 -8.68 0.04
N VAL A 98 4.19 -8.04 0.41
CA VAL A 98 5.46 -8.11 -0.30
C VAL A 98 6.59 -8.48 0.65
N TRP A 99 7.48 -9.36 0.20
CA TRP A 99 8.68 -9.69 0.96
C TRP A 99 9.79 -8.72 0.61
N MET A 100 10.34 -8.06 1.62
CA MET A 100 11.53 -7.24 1.49
C MET A 100 12.72 -7.96 2.15
N PRO A 101 13.63 -8.53 1.35
CA PRO A 101 14.84 -9.15 1.89
C PRO A 101 15.75 -8.11 2.55
N ASN A 102 15.87 -6.92 1.96
CA ASN A 102 16.77 -5.85 2.37
C ASN A 102 16.15 -4.48 2.02
N GLY A 103 16.42 -3.49 2.86
CA GLY A 103 15.99 -2.11 2.71
C GLY A 103 16.55 -1.22 3.82
N THR A 104 16.17 0.05 3.81
CA THR A 104 16.57 1.03 4.83
C THR A 104 15.33 1.71 5.39
N MET A 105 15.19 1.72 6.72
CA MET A 105 14.16 2.52 7.40
C MET A 105 14.78 3.86 7.76
N THR A 106 14.21 4.96 7.27
CA THR A 106 14.56 6.30 7.72
C THR A 106 13.47 6.79 8.64
N THR A 107 13.80 7.06 9.90
CA THR A 107 12.89 7.69 10.85
C THR A 107 13.23 9.17 10.97
N THR A 108 12.23 10.03 10.98
CA THR A 108 12.34 11.46 11.25
C THR A 108 11.37 11.81 12.36
N ILE A 109 11.86 12.45 13.42
CA ILE A 109 11.02 12.99 14.49
C ILE A 109 11.21 14.50 14.54
N GLN A 110 10.11 15.23 14.63
CA GLN A 110 10.06 16.68 14.69
C GLN A 110 9.33 17.11 15.95
N LEU A 111 9.93 18.00 16.74
CA LEU A 111 9.26 18.71 17.82
C LEU A 111 8.76 20.04 17.27
N THR A 112 7.48 20.32 17.45
CA THR A 112 6.83 21.57 17.04
C THR A 112 6.21 22.23 18.26
N SER A 113 6.35 23.55 18.41
CA SER A 113 5.74 24.32 19.49
C SER A 113 5.22 25.64 18.94
N GLY A 114 3.97 25.99 19.24
CA GLY A 114 3.33 27.21 18.71
C GLY A 114 3.30 27.29 17.18
N GLY A 115 3.31 26.15 16.48
CA GLY A 115 3.36 26.06 15.01
C GLY A 115 4.76 26.15 14.40
N ALA A 116 5.83 26.32 15.20
CA ALA A 116 7.21 26.34 14.74
C ALA A 116 7.95 25.03 15.05
N VAL A 117 8.76 24.52 14.12
CA VAL A 117 9.63 23.36 14.36
C VAL A 117 10.78 23.79 15.27
N MET A 118 10.78 23.26 16.50
CA MET A 118 11.76 23.53 17.54
C MET A 118 13.01 22.66 17.43
N GLY A 119 12.87 21.49 16.82
CA GLY A 119 13.99 20.58 16.56
C GLY A 119 13.55 19.39 15.74
N SER A 120 14.48 18.85 14.93
CA SER A 120 14.25 17.63 14.17
C SER A 120 15.46 16.71 14.28
N LYS A 121 15.18 15.41 14.30
CA LYS A 121 16.22 14.39 14.23
C LYS A 121 15.79 13.31 13.26
N SER A 122 16.69 12.94 12.35
CA SER A 122 16.49 11.81 11.47
C SER A 122 17.61 10.79 11.64
N TRP A 123 17.27 9.52 11.49
CA TRP A 123 18.23 8.43 11.48
C TRP A 123 17.77 7.34 10.54
N ALA A 124 18.74 6.63 9.96
CA ALA A 124 18.50 5.51 9.07
C ALA A 124 19.03 4.23 9.71
N ALA A 125 18.25 3.15 9.64
CA ALA A 125 18.64 1.83 10.09
C ALA A 125 18.46 0.81 8.96
N PRO A 126 19.44 -0.08 8.74
CA PRO A 126 19.25 -1.19 7.80
C PRO A 126 18.17 -2.12 8.34
N MET A 127 17.30 -2.56 7.44
CA MET A 127 16.18 -3.43 7.75
C MET A 127 16.06 -4.51 6.67
N GLY A 128 15.64 -5.71 7.03
CA GLY A 128 15.54 -6.81 6.09
C GLY A 128 14.73 -7.97 6.64
N GLY A 129 14.60 -9.01 5.81
CA GLY A 129 13.98 -10.29 6.17
C GLY A 129 12.56 -10.16 6.69
N ARG A 130 11.74 -9.32 6.04
CA ARG A 130 10.40 -9.02 6.55
C ARG A 130 9.35 -8.90 5.46
N CYS A 131 8.13 -9.19 5.86
CA CYS A 131 6.96 -9.01 5.04
C CYS A 131 6.31 -7.66 5.34
N MET A 132 5.84 -6.97 4.30
CA MET A 132 5.24 -5.64 4.40
C MET A 132 3.99 -5.57 3.55
N VAL A 133 3.07 -4.67 3.91
CA VAL A 133 1.95 -4.35 3.02
C VAL A 133 2.51 -3.67 1.77
N GLY A 134 1.98 -4.04 0.62
CA GLY A 134 2.51 -3.59 -0.66
C GLY A 134 1.73 -4.11 -1.84
N THR A 135 2.26 -3.79 -3.01
CA THR A 135 1.81 -4.32 -4.29
C THR A 135 3.02 -4.81 -5.10
N GLY A 136 2.80 -5.33 -6.30
CA GLY A 136 3.89 -5.65 -7.23
C GLY A 136 4.88 -4.51 -7.47
N PHE A 137 4.47 -3.26 -7.22
CA PHE A 137 5.29 -2.07 -7.40
C PHE A 137 6.11 -1.67 -6.17
N GLY A 138 5.97 -2.38 -5.06
CA GLY A 138 6.72 -2.14 -3.83
C GLY A 138 5.83 -2.07 -2.59
N PRO A 139 6.44 -1.94 -1.41
CA PRO A 139 5.72 -1.72 -0.17
C PRO A 139 4.91 -0.43 -0.22
N THR A 140 3.68 -0.47 0.30
CA THR A 140 2.72 0.64 0.33
C THR A 140 2.35 0.96 1.77
N GLY A 141 1.95 2.21 2.02
CA GLY A 141 1.65 2.68 3.37
C GLY A 141 2.87 3.13 4.19
N VAL A 142 4.08 2.99 3.63
CA VAL A 142 5.33 3.37 4.32
C VAL A 142 5.91 4.70 3.84
N GLU A 143 5.34 5.31 2.79
CA GLU A 143 5.65 6.69 2.40
C GLU A 143 4.69 7.71 3.04
N LEU A 144 3.56 7.24 3.58
CA LEU A 144 2.68 8.03 4.44
C LEU A 144 3.07 7.76 5.89
N GLY A 145 4.12 8.45 6.34
CA GLY A 145 4.46 8.48 7.75
C GLY A 145 3.20 8.71 8.57
N ALA A 146 2.88 7.74 9.43
CA ALA A 146 1.88 7.94 10.47
C ALA A 146 2.37 9.12 11.30
N ASN A 147 1.83 10.32 11.03
CA ASN A 147 2.18 11.54 11.71
C ASN A 147 1.52 11.51 13.08
N MET A 148 2.02 10.66 13.96
CA MET A 148 1.55 10.61 15.34
C MET A 148 2.02 11.90 16.00
N SER A 149 1.07 12.79 16.30
CA SER A 149 1.34 14.03 17.02
C SER A 149 1.13 13.80 18.52
N PHE A 150 2.20 13.81 19.30
CA PHE A 150 2.14 13.67 20.75
C PHE A 150 2.21 15.05 21.39
N VAL A 151 1.29 15.38 22.27
CA VAL A 151 1.40 16.58 23.09
C VAL A 151 2.32 16.28 24.27
N ASN A 152 3.48 16.92 24.30
CA ASN A 152 4.33 16.98 25.49
C ASN A 152 4.20 18.38 26.11
N ASP A 153 4.72 18.57 27.33
CA ASP A 153 4.70 19.83 28.09
C ASP A 153 5.28 21.04 27.33
N LEU A 154 6.06 20.80 26.27
CA LEU A 154 6.72 21.82 25.44
C LEU A 154 6.15 21.97 24.02
N GLY A 155 5.26 21.08 23.55
CA GLY A 155 4.73 21.12 22.19
C GLY A 155 4.35 19.74 21.61
N THR A 156 4.07 19.72 20.30
CA THR A 156 3.69 18.53 19.53
C THR A 156 4.90 17.82 18.92
N LEU A 157 5.14 16.57 19.29
CA LEU A 157 6.12 15.69 18.65
C LEU A 157 5.46 14.94 17.51
N SER A 158 6.06 14.98 16.32
CA SER A 158 5.56 14.32 15.13
C SER A 158 6.62 13.32 14.65
N ALA A 159 6.23 12.05 14.50
CA ALA A 159 7.11 11.01 13.97
C ALA A 159 6.69 10.67 12.54
N ALA A 160 7.67 10.48 11.66
CA ALA A 160 7.47 9.95 10.33
C ALA A 160 8.56 8.93 10.06
N TYR A 161 8.22 7.82 9.40
CA TYR A 161 9.22 6.87 8.94
C TYR A 161 8.96 6.55 7.47
N THR A 162 10.04 6.32 6.74
CA THR A 162 10.03 5.89 5.35
C THR A 162 10.86 4.64 5.21
N VAL A 163 10.41 3.71 4.37
CA VAL A 163 11.14 2.47 4.10
C VAL A 163 11.48 2.42 2.63
N THR A 164 12.77 2.44 2.34
CA THR A 164 13.32 2.31 1.00
C THR A 164 13.83 0.89 0.79
N PRO A 165 13.06 0.01 0.11
CA PRO A 165 13.53 -1.33 -0.20
C PRO A 165 14.66 -1.26 -1.23
N SER A 166 15.70 -2.09 -1.07
CA SER A 166 16.69 -2.30 -2.13
C SER A 166 16.19 -3.32 -3.16
N GLU A 167 15.43 -4.30 -2.69
CA GLU A 167 14.75 -5.31 -3.48
C GLU A 167 13.42 -5.65 -2.79
N TRP A 168 12.44 -6.11 -3.55
CA TRP A 168 11.20 -6.66 -3.01
C TRP A 168 10.65 -7.75 -3.93
N TYR A 169 9.86 -8.63 -3.34
CA TYR A 169 9.20 -9.72 -4.04
C TYR A 169 7.70 -9.70 -3.77
N TRP A 170 6.93 -9.91 -4.82
CA TRP A 170 5.47 -9.93 -4.79
C TRP A 170 4.98 -11.20 -5.47
N ALA A 171 3.99 -11.88 -4.87
CA ALA A 171 3.40 -13.15 -5.30
C ALA A 171 4.35 -14.36 -5.45
N GLN A 172 5.67 -14.14 -5.56
CA GLN A 172 6.71 -15.15 -5.65
C GLN A 172 8.03 -14.60 -5.14
N CYS A 173 8.74 -15.39 -4.34
CA CYS A 173 9.98 -15.00 -3.65
C CYS A 173 11.24 -14.98 -4.48
N LYS A 174 11.19 -15.74 -5.56
CA LYS A 174 12.29 -15.94 -6.48
C LYS A 174 11.68 -16.62 -7.69
N VAL A 175 11.79 -16.00 -8.86
CA VAL A 175 11.61 -16.78 -10.08
C VAL A 175 12.84 -17.69 -10.17
N PRO A 176 12.68 -19.02 -10.09
CA PRO A 176 13.81 -19.93 -9.92
C PRO A 176 14.80 -19.88 -11.11
N SER A 177 14.38 -19.36 -12.26
CA SER A 177 15.27 -19.14 -13.41
C SER A 177 14.80 -17.99 -14.30
N PHE A 178 15.75 -17.32 -14.96
CA PHE A 178 15.48 -16.35 -16.04
C PHE A 178 14.56 -16.95 -17.12
N TRP A 179 14.74 -18.24 -17.41
CA TRP A 179 13.93 -18.97 -18.38
C TRP A 179 12.46 -19.07 -17.98
N MET A 180 12.16 -19.28 -16.69
CA MET A 180 10.78 -19.27 -16.19
C MET A 180 10.12 -17.89 -16.35
N ALA A 181 10.86 -16.80 -16.10
CA ALA A 181 10.36 -15.45 -16.33
C ALA A 181 10.06 -15.21 -17.83
N LEU A 182 10.96 -15.62 -18.71
CA LEU A 182 10.75 -15.53 -20.16
C LEU A 182 9.53 -16.33 -20.62
N VAL A 183 9.33 -17.54 -20.10
CA VAL A 183 8.17 -18.36 -20.43
C VAL A 183 6.87 -17.68 -19.98
N LEU A 184 6.81 -17.12 -18.77
CA LEU A 184 5.62 -16.42 -18.29
C LEU A 184 5.29 -15.18 -19.14
N ILE A 185 6.30 -14.40 -19.50
CA ILE A 185 6.14 -13.23 -20.38
C ILE A 185 5.68 -13.68 -21.78
N ALA A 186 6.28 -14.73 -22.34
CA ALA A 186 5.92 -15.26 -23.66
C ALA A 186 4.49 -15.81 -23.68
N VAL A 187 4.07 -16.51 -22.63
CA VAL A 187 2.69 -16.99 -22.46
C VAL A 187 1.74 -15.80 -22.37
N GLY A 188 2.02 -14.81 -21.54
CA GLY A 188 1.23 -13.58 -21.45
C GLY A 188 1.09 -12.89 -22.82
N ALA A 189 2.21 -12.65 -23.50
CA ALA A 189 2.23 -12.04 -24.83
C ALA A 189 1.44 -12.86 -25.85
N SER A 190 1.52 -14.19 -25.81
CA SER A 190 0.77 -15.07 -26.72
C SER A 190 -0.74 -15.00 -26.50
N VAL A 191 -1.19 -14.89 -25.25
CA VAL A 191 -2.61 -14.74 -24.89
C VAL A 191 -3.12 -13.37 -25.36
N PHE A 192 -2.37 -12.29 -25.10
CA PHE A 192 -2.73 -10.95 -25.55
C PHE A 192 -2.75 -10.84 -27.09
N CYS A 193 -1.78 -11.43 -27.78
CA CYS A 193 -1.77 -11.52 -29.24
C CYS A 193 -2.93 -12.38 -29.77
N GLY A 194 -3.26 -13.48 -29.10
CA GLY A 194 -4.39 -14.34 -29.46
C GLY A 194 -5.73 -13.61 -29.33
N ILE A 195 -5.96 -12.92 -28.21
CA ILE A 195 -7.16 -12.09 -27.99
C ILE A 195 -7.22 -10.95 -29.01
N GLY A 196 -6.10 -10.28 -29.28
CA GLY A 196 -6.01 -9.22 -30.30
C GLY A 196 -6.37 -9.73 -31.70
N CYS A 197 -5.84 -10.89 -32.09
CA CYS A 197 -6.16 -11.54 -33.36
C CYS A 197 -7.62 -11.96 -33.45
N LEU A 198 -8.20 -12.50 -32.38
CA LEU A 198 -9.62 -12.85 -32.30
C LEU A 198 -10.52 -11.61 -32.41
N CYS A 199 -10.21 -10.55 -31.68
CA CYS A 199 -10.93 -9.27 -31.76
C CYS A 199 -10.87 -8.67 -33.18
N ARG A 200 -9.70 -8.71 -33.83
CA ARG A 200 -9.52 -8.24 -35.21
C ARG A 200 -10.23 -9.12 -36.24
N TYR A 201 -10.25 -10.43 -36.03
CA TYR A 201 -11.00 -11.37 -36.88
C TYR A 201 -12.51 -11.16 -36.73
N CYS A 202 -13.01 -11.07 -35.50
CA CYS A 202 -14.42 -10.81 -35.21
C CYS A 202 -14.88 -9.44 -35.73
N SER A 203 -14.06 -8.39 -35.60
CA SER A 203 -14.38 -7.06 -36.13
C SER A 203 -14.43 -7.05 -37.65
N ARG A 204 -13.45 -7.69 -38.33
CA ARG A 204 -13.47 -7.86 -39.80
C ARG A 204 -14.67 -8.67 -40.27
N ARG A 205 -15.02 -9.76 -39.59
CA ARG A 205 -16.18 -10.59 -39.92
C ARG A 205 -17.49 -9.80 -39.76
N ARG A 206 -17.61 -8.99 -38.71
CA ARG A 206 -18.76 -8.11 -38.48
C ARG A 206 -18.84 -7.01 -39.55
N TRP A 207 -17.72 -6.45 -39.96
CA TRP A 207 -17.65 -5.45 -41.04
C TRP A 207 -18.10 -6.03 -42.39
N ARG A 208 -17.61 -7.22 -42.77
CA ARG A 208 -18.06 -7.89 -44.01
C ARG A 208 -19.56 -8.18 -44.00
N ARG A 209 -20.12 -8.67 -42.89
CA ARG A 209 -21.57 -8.89 -42.77
C ARG A 209 -22.37 -7.59 -42.92
N ARG A 210 -21.85 -6.46 -42.43
CA ARG A 210 -22.47 -5.14 -42.62
C ARG A 210 -22.40 -4.67 -44.07
N GLN A 211 -21.28 -4.90 -44.77
CA GLN A 211 -21.17 -4.58 -46.20
C GLN A 211 -22.18 -5.36 -47.02
N VAL A 212 -22.24 -6.69 -46.88
CA VAL A 212 -23.21 -7.53 -47.60
C VAL A 212 -24.66 -7.10 -47.34
N ARG A 213 -25.00 -6.73 -46.09
CA ARG A 213 -26.33 -6.21 -45.76
C ARG A 213 -26.61 -4.85 -46.42
N ASN A 214 -25.61 -3.97 -46.47
CA ASN A 214 -25.74 -2.66 -47.09
C ASN A 214 -25.79 -2.74 -48.63
N ASP A 215 -25.08 -3.69 -49.23
CA ASP A 215 -25.09 -3.94 -50.67
C ASP A 215 -26.43 -4.54 -51.10
N GLY A 216 -26.94 -5.53 -50.35
CA GLY A 216 -28.30 -6.05 -50.57
C GLY A 216 -29.39 -5.01 -50.34
N ALA A 217 -29.23 -4.10 -49.38
CA ALA A 217 -30.13 -2.96 -49.19
C ALA A 217 -30.04 -1.96 -50.35
N ARG A 218 -28.84 -1.71 -50.92
CA ARG A 218 -28.65 -0.86 -52.10
C ARG A 218 -29.27 -1.46 -53.36
N GLU A 219 -29.12 -2.77 -53.57
CA GLU A 219 -29.77 -3.48 -54.68
C GLU A 219 -31.29 -3.42 -54.55
N ALA A 220 -31.84 -3.62 -53.35
CA ALA A 220 -33.28 -3.47 -53.10
C ALA A 220 -33.80 -2.05 -53.38
N ILE A 221 -33.01 -1.01 -53.08
CA ILE A 221 -33.36 0.39 -53.38
C ILE A 221 -33.28 0.68 -54.89
N LEU A 222 -32.34 0.08 -55.62
CA LEU A 222 -32.19 0.26 -57.08
C LEU A 222 -33.28 -0.46 -57.89
N VAL A 223 -33.75 -1.62 -57.43
CA VAL A 223 -34.90 -2.33 -58.05
C VAL A 223 -36.21 -1.58 -57.81
N TYR A 224 -36.28 -0.77 -56.74
CA TYR A 224 -37.39 0.13 -56.44
C TYR A 224 -37.20 1.53 -57.03
N GLN A 225 -36.66 1.65 -58.25
CA GLN A 225 -36.98 2.81 -59.08
C GLN A 225 -38.28 2.53 -59.82
N PRO A 226 -39.44 3.06 -59.38
CA PRO A 226 -40.65 3.00 -60.19
C PRO A 226 -40.42 3.81 -61.46
N GLY A 227 -40.15 3.11 -62.56
CA GLY A 227 -40.24 3.66 -63.89
C GLY A 227 -41.67 4.14 -64.15
N GLY A 228 -41.78 5.43 -64.45
CA GLY A 228 -42.78 6.01 -65.37
C GLY A 228 -44.24 5.65 -65.14
N TRP A 229 -44.94 6.47 -64.35
CA TRP A 229 -46.37 6.66 -64.58
C TRP A 229 -46.53 7.65 -65.75
N ARG A 230 -46.71 7.12 -66.96
CA ARG A 230 -47.43 7.82 -68.03
C ARG A 230 -48.92 7.67 -67.73
N GLU A 231 -49.57 8.74 -67.29
CA GLU A 231 -51.03 8.83 -67.33
C GLU A 231 -51.45 9.27 -68.73
N SER A 232 -52.00 8.32 -69.49
CA SER A 232 -52.85 8.60 -70.64
C SER A 232 -54.23 9.01 -70.14
N THR A 233 -54.58 10.29 -70.23
CA THR A 233 -55.96 10.75 -70.12
C THR A 233 -56.47 11.14 -71.50
N THR A 234 -57.14 10.18 -72.12
CA THR A 234 -58.13 10.35 -73.18
C THR A 234 -59.32 11.13 -72.63
N THR A 235 -59.83 12.10 -73.39
CA THR A 235 -61.25 12.43 -73.69
C THR A 235 -61.51 13.94 -73.72
N GLY A 236 -62.11 14.42 -74.81
CA GLY A 236 -62.72 15.75 -74.94
C GLY A 236 -62.51 16.35 -76.30
#